data_AF-A0A3C0S9K9-F1
#
_entry.id   AF-A0A3C0S9K9-F1
#
_cell.length_a   1.000
_cell.length_b   1.000
_cell.length_c   1.000
_cell.angle_alpha   90.00
_cell.angle_beta   90.00
_cell.angle_gamma   90.00
#
_symmetry.space_group_name_H-M   'P 1'
#
loop_
_entity.id
_entity.type
_entity.pdbx_description
1 polymer ?
#
loop_
_entity_poly.entity_id
_entity_poly.type
_entity_poly.pdbx_seq_one_letter_code
_entity_poly.pdbx_strand_id
1 'polypeptide(L)'
;MKNVIKLQHYYFPWELEQEISKFVDHYNHHRYHESLNNVTPADVFYERQREILTTRDIIKRKSMAERRRLNQKKPSMLTSGSLVQV
;
A
#
# COMPACT_ATOMS: atom_id res chain seq x y z
N MET A 1 -13.70 1.76 -17.13
CA MET A 1 -14.64 2.90 -17.10
C MET A 1 -14.32 3.74 -15.87
N LYS A 2 -13.79 4.96 -16.02
CA LYS A 2 -13.30 5.78 -14.89
C LYS A 2 -14.25 6.87 -14.39
N ASN A 3 -15.43 7.06 -15.01
CA ASN A 3 -16.33 8.16 -14.68
C ASN A 3 -17.76 7.64 -14.47
N VAL A 4 -18.03 7.00 -13.33
CA VAL A 4 -19.40 6.69 -12.89
C VAL A 4 -19.75 7.70 -11.81
N ILE A 5 -20.65 8.64 -12.12
CA ILE A 5 -21.21 9.55 -11.13
C ILE A 5 -22.30 8.78 -10.39
N LYS A 6 -22.03 8.36 -9.15
CA LYS A 6 -23.04 7.78 -8.27
C LYS A 6 -23.73 8.92 -7.52
N LEU A 7 -24.82 9.42 -8.08
CA LEU A 7 -25.67 10.38 -7.38
C LEU A 7 -26.52 9.62 -6.35
N GLN A 8 -26.23 9.82 -5.07
CA GLN A 8 -27.11 9.42 -3.98
C GLN A 8 -28.15 10.52 -3.77
N HIS A 9 -29.41 10.13 -3.56
CA HIS A 9 -30.47 11.07 -3.23
C HIS A 9 -30.65 11.11 -1.71
N TYR A 10 -30.60 12.31 -1.13
CA TYR A 10 -30.85 12.54 0.29
C TYR A 10 -32.23 13.17 0.45
N TYR A 11 -33.07 12.56 1.27
CA TYR A 11 -34.43 13.02 1.52
C TYR A 11 -34.46 14.04 2.66
N PHE A 12 -33.46 13.99 3.53
CA PHE A 12 -33.34 14.92 4.64
C PHE A 12 -31.92 15.49 4.78
N PRO A 13 -31.75 16.74 5.25
CA PRO A 13 -30.42 17.37 5.38
C PRO A 13 -29.42 16.55 6.21
N TRP A 14 -29.87 15.93 7.30
CA TRP A 14 -29.00 15.14 8.18
C TRP A 14 -28.42 13.90 7.51
N GLU A 15 -29.04 13.37 6.47
CA GLU A 15 -28.51 12.22 5.73
C GLU A 15 -27.29 12.63 4.91
N LEU A 16 -27.36 13.79 4.25
CA LEU A 16 -26.23 14.37 3.53
C LEU A 16 -25.08 14.72 4.49
N GLU A 17 -25.40 15.34 5.63
CA GLU A 17 -24.39 15.67 6.65
C GLU A 17 -23.65 14.41 7.15
N GLN A 18 -24.38 13.33 7.40
CA GLN A 18 -23.80 12.06 7.80
C GLN A 18 -22.91 11.45 6.71
N GLU A 19 -23.36 11.47 5.45
CA GLU A 19 -22.53 10.94 4.35
C GLU A 19 -21.28 11.79 4.08
N ILE A 20 -21.38 13.12 4.18
CA ILE A 20 -20.20 14.00 4.10
C ILE A 20 -19.23 13.69 5.25
N SER A 21 -19.73 13.53 6.47
CA SER A 21 -18.91 13.19 7.64
C SER A 21 -18.16 11.86 7.42
N LYS A 22 -18.86 10.82 6.95
CA LYS A 22 -18.24 9.53 6.59
C LYS A 22 -17.19 9.68 5.49
N PHE A 23 -17.46 10.49 4.47
CA PHE A 23 -16.50 10.74 3.40
C PHE A 23 -15.24 11.44 3.93
N VAL A 24 -15.39 12.49 4.74
CA VAL A 24 -14.27 13.24 5.32
C VAL A 24 -13.43 12.33 6.22
N ASP A 25 -14.05 11.54 7.07
CA ASP A 25 -13.35 10.59 7.93
C ASP A 25 -12.57 9.54 7.11
N HIS A 26 -13.21 8.97 6.09
CA HIS A 26 -12.54 8.02 5.20
C HIS A 26 -11.35 8.67 4.47
N TYR A 27 -11.55 9.84 3.88
CA TYR A 27 -10.53 10.52 3.08
C TYR A 27 -9.31 10.91 3.92
N ASN A 28 -9.54 11.40 5.14
CA ASN A 28 -8.50 11.94 6.01
C ASN A 28 -7.79 10.85 6.83
N HIS A 29 -8.50 9.83 7.32
CA HIS A 29 -7.92 8.86 8.26
C HIS A 29 -7.63 7.49 7.64
N HIS A 30 -8.32 7.13 6.55
CA HIS A 30 -8.28 5.76 6.03
C HIS A 30 -7.66 5.66 4.63
N ARG A 31 -7.79 6.72 3.83
CA ARG A 31 -7.29 6.73 2.46
C ARG A 31 -5.82 7.16 2.41
N TYR A 32 -4.98 6.30 1.83
CA TYR A 32 -3.61 6.64 1.47
C TYR A 32 -3.59 7.43 0.15
N HIS A 33 -2.72 8.44 0.07
CA HIS A 33 -2.57 9.25 -1.14
C HIS A 33 -1.16 9.13 -1.71
N GLU A 34 -1.06 8.84 -3.00
CA GLU A 34 0.22 8.66 -3.70
C GLU A 34 1.08 9.92 -3.65
N SER A 35 0.48 11.10 -3.79
CA SER A 35 1.16 12.40 -3.64
C SER A 35 1.75 12.64 -2.25
N LEU A 36 1.28 11.90 -1.23
CA LEU A 36 1.77 11.95 0.14
C LEU A 36 2.68 10.77 0.48
N ASN A 37 3.28 10.12 -0.54
CA ASN A 37 4.07 8.90 -0.39
C ASN A 37 3.27 7.75 0.26
N ASN A 38 1.99 7.65 -0.09
CA ASN A 38 1.05 6.67 0.47
C ASN A 38 0.93 6.77 1.99
N VAL A 39 0.83 7.99 2.50
CA VAL A 39 0.47 8.32 3.89
C VAL A 39 -0.92 8.97 3.89
N THR A 40 -1.65 8.85 5.01
CA THR A 40 -2.99 9.47 5.13
C THR A 40 -2.86 10.98 5.34
N PRO A 41 -3.86 11.80 4.96
CA PRO A 41 -3.81 13.24 5.21
C PRO A 41 -3.71 13.56 6.69
N ALA A 42 -4.41 12.81 7.56
CA ALA A 42 -4.33 12.99 9.00
C ALA A 42 -2.90 12.74 9.53
N ASP A 43 -2.22 11.69 9.07
CA ASP A 43 -0.83 11.44 9.48
C ASP A 43 0.15 12.52 9.04
N VAL A 44 -0.10 13.18 7.90
CA VAL A 44 0.69 14.34 7.48
C VAL A 44 0.37 15.55 8.36
N PHE A 45 -0.92 15.81 8.62
CA PHE A 45 -1.35 16.92 9.48
C PHE A 45 -0.81 16.81 10.91
N TYR A 46 -0.81 15.62 11.48
CA TYR A 46 -0.24 15.35 12.81
C TYR A 46 1.28 15.07 12.78
N GLU A 47 1.96 15.38 11.67
CA GLU A 47 3.42 15.28 11.51
C GLU A 47 4.03 13.87 11.74
N ARG A 48 3.21 12.81 11.68
CA ARG A 48 3.62 11.40 11.86
C ARG A 48 4.29 10.80 10.62
N GLN A 49 4.24 11.50 9.49
CA GLN A 49 4.72 10.99 8.19
C GLN A 49 6.16 10.48 8.24
N ARG A 50 7.07 11.20 8.89
CA ARG A 50 8.50 10.84 8.94
C ARG A 50 8.72 9.49 9.64
N GLU A 51 8.05 9.27 10.77
CA GLU A 51 8.16 8.03 11.54
C GLU A 51 7.62 6.83 10.75
N ILE A 52 6.46 7.00 10.12
CA ILE A 52 5.82 5.97 9.28
C ILE A 52 6.74 5.55 8.13
N LEU A 53 7.26 6.53 7.38
CA LEU A 53 8.11 6.24 6.22
C LEU A 53 9.44 5.60 6.63
N THR A 54 10.03 6.04 7.75
CA THR A 54 11.27 5.46 8.29
C THR A 54 11.06 3.99 8.67
N THR A 55 9.97 3.70 9.39
CA THR A 55 9.63 2.33 9.81
C THR A 55 9.41 1.42 8.61
N ARG A 56 8.68 1.89 7.59
CA ARG A 56 8.44 1.15 6.34
C ARG A 56 9.73 0.83 5.60
N ASP A 57 10.66 1.78 5.50
CA ASP A 57 11.95 1.56 4.83
C ASP A 57 12.80 0.51 5.59
N ILE A 58 12.85 0.57 6.92
CA ILE A 58 13.53 -0.44 7.75
C ILE A 58 12.95 -1.84 7.48
N ILE A 59 11.63 -1.99 7.50
CA ILE A 59 10.95 -3.27 7.25
C ILE A 59 11.25 -3.77 5.83
N LYS A 60 11.16 -2.88 4.83
CA LYS A 60 11.45 -3.20 3.42
C LYS A 60 12.87 -3.72 3.25
N ARG A 61 13.88 -3.04 3.83
CA ARG A 61 15.28 -3.47 3.76
C ARG A 61 15.49 -4.83 4.42
N LYS A 62 14.94 -5.04 5.62
CA LYS A 62 15.01 -6.33 6.33
C LYS A 62 14.39 -7.47 5.51
N SER A 63 13.19 -7.24 4.98
CA SER A 63 12.50 -8.23 4.14
C SER A 63 13.29 -8.57 2.86
N MET A 64 13.85 -7.56 2.19
CA MET A 64 14.66 -7.77 0.99
C MET A 64 15.96 -8.52 1.27
N ALA A 65 16.63 -8.23 2.40
CA ALA A 65 17.84 -8.94 2.82
C ALA A 65 17.55 -10.43 3.10
N GLU A 66 16.46 -10.71 3.83
CA GLU A 66 16.05 -12.08 4.11
C GLU A 66 15.68 -12.85 2.84
N ARG A 67 14.94 -12.21 1.93
CA ARG A 67 14.62 -12.80 0.63
C ARG A 67 15.86 -13.14 -0.19
N ARG A 68 16.88 -12.27 -0.20
CA ARG A 68 18.17 -12.55 -0.87
C ARG A 68 18.87 -13.74 -0.22
N ARG A 69 18.95 -13.79 1.10
CA ARG A 69 19.55 -14.90 1.86
C ARG A 69 18.91 -16.24 1.52
N LEU A 70 17.57 -16.30 1.51
CA LEU A 70 16.83 -17.54 1.20
C LEU A 70 17.04 -17.98 -0.25
N ASN A 71 17.06 -17.04 -1.20
CA ASN A 71 17.24 -17.37 -2.62
C ASN A 71 18.68 -17.75 -2.96
N GLN A 72 19.69 -17.18 -2.28
CA GLN A 72 21.10 -17.58 -2.44
C GLN A 72 21.38 -18.99 -1.88
N LYS A 73 20.54 -19.48 -0.96
CA LYS A 73 20.61 -20.84 -0.41
C LYS A 73 19.91 -21.89 -1.27
N LYS A 74 19.28 -21.51 -2.39
CA LYS A 74 18.82 -22.51 -3.38
C LYS A 74 20.04 -23.05 -4.11
N PRO A 75 20.36 -24.35 -4.03
CA PRO A 75 21.41 -24.93 -4.86
C PRO A 75 20.98 -24.81 -6.33
N SER A 76 21.94 -24.48 -7.20
CA SER A 76 21.82 -24.56 -8.64
C SER A 76 21.63 -26.02 -9.09
N MET A 77 20.51 -26.65 -8.76
CA MET A 77 20.16 -27.99 -9.24
C MET A 77 19.47 -27.92 -10.61
N LEU A 78 20.09 -27.24 -11.58
CA LEU A 78 19.72 -27.32 -13.00
C LEU A 78 20.95 -27.34 -13.94
N THR A 79 22.13 -27.72 -13.45
CA THR A 79 23.31 -27.93 -14.30
C THR A 79 23.91 -29.30 -14.05
N SER A 80 23.28 -30.34 -14.58
CA SER A 80 23.93 -31.62 -14.89
C SER A 80 23.01 -32.49 -15.75
N GLY A 81 22.94 -32.18 -17.04
CA GLY A 81 22.51 -33.10 -18.09
C GLY A 81 23.64 -33.21 -19.10
N SER A 82 24.59 -34.10 -18.81
CA SER A 82 25.78 -34.39 -19.60
C SER A 82 25.43 -34.99 -20.96
N LEU A 83 26.13 -34.49 -21.99
CA LEU A 83 26.70 -35.18 -23.17
C LEU A 83 26.15 -36.56 -23.58
N VAL A 84 25.70 -36.61 -24.85
CA VAL A 84 26.01 -37.58 -25.92
C VAL A 84 26.43 -38.99 -25.48
N GLN A 85 25.67 -40.01 -25.93
CA GLN A 85 26.20 -41.34 -26.24
C GLN A 85 25.43 -41.96 -27.42
N VAL A 86 26.22 -42.23 -28.48
CA VAL A 86 26.09 -43.15 -29.64
C VAL A 86 24.81 -43.12 -30.48
#